data_AF-A0A4R3KZD4-F1
#
_entry.id   AF-A0A4R3KZD4-F1
#
_cell.length_a   1.000
_cell.length_b   1.000
_cell.length_c   1.000
_cell.angle_alpha   90.00
_cell.angle_beta   90.00
_cell.angle_gamma   90.00
#
_symmetry.space_group_name_H-M   'P 1'
#
loop_
_entity.id
_entity.type
_entity.pdbx_description
1 polymer ?
#
loop_
_entity_poly.entity_id
_entity_poly.type
_entity_poly.pdbx_seq_one_letter_code
_entity_poly.pdbx_strand_id
1 'polypeptide(L)'
;MGYTWGEAWPSDPKLNSAAIAMLVYFAYMVLRGSINEDQQGGRISAVYNIFAYPIMIALIYILSRMTDSLHPGNGGNPGFSTYDTDSRLLAVFYPAIIGWVLMSIWIMQLRLRIRKIQRRLNNFKLHGGL
;
A
#
# COMPACT_ATOMS: atom_id res chain seq x y z
N MET A 1 -9.16 31.67 -4.38
CA MET A 1 -9.56 31.21 -3.03
C MET A 1 -10.18 29.83 -3.18
N GLY A 2 -9.84 28.90 -2.28
CA GLY A 2 -10.00 27.45 -2.49
C GLY A 2 -11.47 27.03 -2.69
N TYR A 3 -11.74 26.33 -3.80
CA TYR A 3 -13.10 26.03 -4.26
C TYR A 3 -13.85 25.03 -3.37
N THR A 4 -13.15 24.09 -2.74
CA THR A 4 -13.78 23.00 -1.97
C THR A 4 -13.72 23.22 -0.45
N TRP A 5 -12.65 23.85 0.07
CA TRP A 5 -12.38 23.94 1.52
C TRP A 5 -11.94 25.34 1.99
N GLY A 6 -12.08 26.37 1.17
CA GLY A 6 -11.68 27.75 1.49
C GLY A 6 -10.17 28.02 1.45
N GLU A 7 -9.33 27.01 1.66
CA GLU A 7 -7.86 27.09 1.71
C GLU A 7 -7.19 26.06 0.78
N ALA A 8 -5.92 26.29 0.43
CA ALA A 8 -5.14 25.37 -0.41
C ALA A 8 -4.70 24.10 0.34
N TRP A 9 -4.50 24.20 1.65
CA TRP A 9 -4.18 23.07 2.54
C TRP A 9 -4.90 23.23 3.88
N PRO A 10 -6.13 22.75 4.02
CA PRO A 10 -6.83 22.80 5.29
C PRO A 10 -6.13 21.89 6.31
N SER A 11 -6.13 22.28 7.58
CA SER A 11 -5.61 21.47 8.69
C SER A 11 -6.58 20.34 9.06
N ASP A 12 -6.85 19.46 8.10
CA ASP A 12 -7.76 18.32 8.25
C ASP A 12 -7.00 17.05 8.67
N PRO A 13 -7.46 16.33 9.72
CA PRO A 13 -6.79 15.13 10.21
C PRO A 13 -6.65 14.01 9.16
N LYS A 14 -7.63 13.81 8.27
CA LYS A 14 -7.58 12.75 7.25
C LYS A 14 -6.58 13.09 6.15
N LEU A 15 -6.59 14.35 5.73
CA LEU A 15 -5.67 14.87 4.72
C LEU A 15 -4.22 14.81 5.21
N ASN A 16 -3.95 15.31 6.43
CA ASN A 16 -2.63 15.26 7.03
C ASN A 16 -2.18 13.82 7.30
N SER A 17 -3.07 12.94 7.76
CA SER A 17 -2.77 11.52 7.99
C SER A 17 -2.39 10.79 6.71
N ALA A 18 -3.10 11.05 5.61
CA ALA A 18 -2.78 10.49 4.30
C ALA A 18 -1.42 11.00 3.80
N ALA A 19 -1.14 12.29 3.97
CA ALA A 19 0.16 12.88 3.62
C ALA A 19 1.32 12.24 4.41
N ILE A 20 1.17 12.08 5.72
CA ILE A 20 2.16 11.40 6.57
C ILE A 20 2.35 9.94 6.13
N ALA A 21 1.27 9.20 5.88
CA ALA A 21 1.35 7.83 5.41
C ALA A 21 2.11 7.71 4.07
N MET A 22 1.89 8.63 3.14
CA MET A 22 2.67 8.70 1.89
C MET A 22 4.15 8.94 2.16
N LEU A 23 4.49 9.89 3.05
CA LEU A 23 5.88 10.18 3.41
C LEU A 23 6.58 8.99 4.05
N VAL A 24 5.89 8.22 4.90
CA VAL A 24 6.39 6.95 5.47
C VAL A 24 6.77 5.99 4.34
N TYR A 25 5.90 5.80 3.34
CA TYR A 25 6.22 4.89 2.23
C TYR A 25 7.26 5.45 1.24
N PHE A 26 7.39 6.78 1.10
CA PHE A 26 8.51 7.36 0.36
C PHE A 26 9.84 7.14 1.08
N ALA A 27 9.88 7.32 2.40
CA ALA A 27 11.05 7.00 3.20
C ALA A 27 11.41 5.51 3.09
N TYR A 28 10.42 4.61 3.05
CA TYR A 28 10.64 3.19 2.77
C TYR A 28 11.32 2.94 1.42
N MET A 29 10.87 3.62 0.35
CA MET A 29 11.49 3.46 -0.98
C MET A 29 12.95 3.91 -0.98
N VAL A 30 13.24 5.05 -0.35
CA VAL A 30 14.61 5.57 -0.21
C VAL A 30 15.48 4.61 0.62
N LEU A 31 14.99 4.15 1.77
CA LEU A 31 15.69 3.21 2.65
C LEU A 31 16.00 1.88 1.95
N ARG A 32 15.03 1.34 1.22
CA ARG A 32 15.23 0.08 0.49
C ARG A 32 16.20 0.26 -0.68
N GLY A 33 16.15 1.41 -1.35
CA GLY A 33 17.04 1.73 -2.47
C GLY A 33 18.48 2.03 -2.04
N SER A 34 18.73 2.40 -0.78
CA SER A 34 20.08 2.71 -0.29
C SER A 34 20.88 1.47 0.13
N ILE A 35 20.28 0.28 0.17
CA ILE A 35 20.92 -0.96 0.61
C ILE A 35 21.23 -1.84 -0.60
N ASN A 36 22.53 -2.05 -0.87
CA ASN A 36 23.00 -2.84 -2.02
C ASN A 36 22.89 -4.36 -1.81
N GLU A 37 23.04 -4.83 -0.57
CA GLU A 37 22.98 -6.25 -0.25
C GLU A 37 21.51 -6.71 -0.16
N ASP A 38 21.07 -7.51 -1.13
CA ASP A 38 19.70 -7.98 -1.29
C ASP A 38 19.14 -8.63 -0.01
N GLN A 39 19.93 -9.46 0.66
CA GLN A 39 19.45 -10.19 1.84
C GLN A 39 19.26 -9.25 3.04
N GLN A 40 20.17 -8.30 3.23
CA GLN A 40 20.08 -7.30 4.29
C GLN A 40 18.96 -6.30 4.00
N GLY A 41 18.88 -5.80 2.78
CA GLY A 41 17.84 -4.89 2.31
C GLY A 41 16.45 -5.49 2.49
N GLY A 42 16.29 -6.79 2.17
CA GLY A 42 15.06 -7.53 2.42
C GLY A 42 14.65 -7.59 3.89
N ARG A 43 15.60 -7.87 4.80
CA ARG A 43 15.35 -7.94 6.25
C ARG A 43 14.95 -6.58 6.82
N ILE A 44 15.70 -5.52 6.52
CA ILE A 44 15.41 -4.17 6.98
C ILE A 44 14.06 -3.68 6.43
N SER A 45 13.78 -3.95 5.16
CA SER A 45 12.49 -3.64 4.54
C SER A 45 11.31 -4.35 5.23
N ALA A 46 11.50 -5.60 5.65
CA ALA A 46 10.47 -6.35 6.36
C ALA A 46 10.19 -5.76 7.74
N VAL A 47 11.23 -5.44 8.51
CA VAL A 47 11.11 -4.78 9.82
C VAL A 47 10.41 -3.44 9.69
N TYR A 48 10.81 -2.60 8.72
CA TYR A 48 10.17 -1.31 8.47
C TYR A 48 8.66 -1.47 8.23
N ASN A 49 8.25 -2.42 7.38
CA ASN A 49 6.84 -2.64 7.06
C ASN A 49 6.01 -3.13 8.25
N ILE A 50 6.60 -3.92 9.16
CA ILE A 50 5.91 -4.37 10.38
C ILE A 50 5.44 -3.18 11.22
N PHE A 51 6.18 -2.06 11.23
CA PHE A 51 5.78 -0.84 11.92
C PHE A 51 4.96 0.12 11.04
N ALA A 52 5.36 0.30 9.77
CA ALA A 52 4.70 1.24 8.88
C ALA A 52 3.24 0.90 8.62
N TYR A 53 2.91 -0.39 8.47
CA TYR A 53 1.54 -0.81 8.15
C TYR A 53 0.55 -0.54 9.30
N PRO A 54 0.80 -0.94 10.56
CA PRO A 54 -0.05 -0.56 11.68
C PRO A 54 -0.15 0.96 11.89
N ILE A 55 0.96 1.69 11.71
CA ILE A 55 0.94 3.16 11.78
C ILE A 55 -0.01 3.74 10.73
N MET A 56 0.02 3.23 9.50
CA MET A 56 -0.90 3.65 8.44
C MET A 56 -2.37 3.38 8.82
N ILE A 57 -2.68 2.22 9.42
CA ILE A 57 -4.03 1.94 9.93
C ILE A 57 -4.40 2.96 11.02
N ALA A 58 -3.49 3.23 11.96
CA ALA A 58 -3.73 4.18 13.03
C ALA A 58 -4.01 5.59 12.49
N LEU A 59 -3.23 6.06 11.52
CA LEU A 59 -3.39 7.38 10.92
C LEU A 59 -4.65 7.48 10.05
N ILE A 60 -4.84 6.56 9.11
CA ILE A 60 -5.90 6.66 8.09
C ILE A 60 -7.27 6.24 8.65
N TYR A 61 -7.32 5.24 9.52
CA TYR A 61 -8.57 4.67 10.00
C TYR A 61 -8.90 5.10 11.43
N ILE A 62 -7.97 4.96 12.38
CA ILE A 62 -8.27 5.22 13.80
C ILE A 62 -8.39 6.72 14.06
N LEU A 63 -7.34 7.50 13.77
CA LEU A 63 -7.29 8.94 14.05
C LEU A 63 -8.41 9.68 13.32
N SER A 64 -8.60 9.35 12.04
CA SER A 64 -9.69 9.81 11.16
C SER A 64 -11.10 9.67 11.76
N ARG A 65 -11.31 8.71 12.67
CA ARG A 65 -12.59 8.45 13.35
C ARG A 65 -12.69 9.08 14.74
N MET A 66 -11.56 9.46 15.32
CA MET A 66 -11.49 10.09 16.64
C MET A 66 -11.60 11.62 16.56
N THR A 67 -11.47 12.19 15.37
CA THR A 67 -11.44 13.63 15.15
C THR A 67 -12.45 14.06 14.09
N ASP A 68 -12.99 15.26 14.22
CA ASP A 68 -13.79 15.87 13.17
C ASP A 68 -12.95 16.15 11.91
N SER A 69 -13.56 15.95 10.75
CA SER A 69 -12.94 16.11 9.45
C SER A 69 -13.92 16.76 8.50
N LEU A 70 -13.38 17.59 7.61
CA LEU A 70 -14.12 18.28 6.55
C LEU A 70 -14.67 17.30 5.50
N HIS A 71 -14.16 16.07 5.46
CA HIS A 71 -14.58 15.07 4.46
C HIS A 71 -16.04 14.63 4.65
N PRO A 72 -16.84 14.53 3.56
CA PRO A 72 -18.23 14.06 3.64
C PRO A 72 -18.33 12.66 4.25
N GLY A 73 -19.39 12.40 5.02
CA GLY A 73 -19.60 11.10 5.68
C GLY A 73 -18.84 10.93 7.01
N ASN A 74 -18.34 12.03 7.60
CA ASN A 74 -17.79 12.01 8.95
C ASN A 74 -18.90 11.76 9.99
N GLY A 75 -18.75 10.76 10.85
CA GLY A 75 -19.71 10.42 11.93
C GLY A 75 -20.66 9.24 11.68
N GLY A 76 -20.66 8.62 10.49
CA GLY A 76 -21.47 7.42 10.17
C GLY A 76 -20.64 6.20 9.78
N ASN A 77 -21.28 5.08 9.41
CA ASN A 77 -20.60 3.93 8.79
C ASN A 77 -20.69 4.00 7.25
N PRO A 78 -19.72 4.64 6.56
CA PRO A 78 -19.76 4.84 5.11
C PRO A 78 -19.62 3.56 4.28
N GLY A 79 -19.35 2.40 4.90
CA GLY A 79 -19.24 1.12 4.17
C GLY A 79 -20.54 0.32 4.12
N PHE A 80 -21.62 0.80 4.74
CA PHE A 80 -22.87 0.03 4.93
C PHE A 80 -24.13 0.90 4.82
N SER A 81 -24.14 1.92 3.95
CA SER A 81 -25.42 2.55 3.59
C SER A 81 -26.17 1.65 2.61
N THR A 82 -27.50 1.70 2.61
CA THR A 82 -28.35 0.88 1.72
C THR A 82 -28.01 1.08 0.22
N TYR A 83 -27.41 2.22 -0.13
CA TYR A 83 -26.92 2.54 -1.47
C TYR A 83 -25.62 1.78 -1.85
N ASP A 84 -24.80 1.37 -0.87
CA ASP A 84 -23.51 0.70 -1.11
C ASP A 84 -23.67 -0.80 -1.42
N THR A 85 -24.88 -1.35 -1.25
CA THR A 85 -25.25 -2.74 -1.57
C THR A 85 -26.10 -2.89 -2.84
N ASP A 86 -26.15 -1.86 -3.71
CA ASP A 86 -26.79 -1.99 -5.03
C ASP A 86 -26.14 -3.14 -5.82
N SER A 87 -26.97 -4.05 -6.34
CA SER A 87 -26.56 -5.19 -7.17
C SER A 87 -25.65 -4.79 -8.34
N ARG A 88 -25.80 -3.57 -8.87
CA ARG A 88 -24.91 -3.02 -9.92
C ARG A 88 -23.49 -2.76 -9.42
N LEU A 89 -23.34 -2.25 -8.19
CA LEU A 89 -22.03 -2.00 -7.60
C LEU A 89 -21.31 -3.33 -7.32
N LEU A 90 -22.05 -4.32 -6.81
CA LEU A 90 -21.51 -5.67 -6.57
C LEU A 90 -21.04 -6.36 -7.86
N ALA A 91 -21.74 -6.15 -8.98
CA ALA A 91 -21.36 -6.69 -10.28
C ALA A 91 -20.03 -6.16 -10.82
N VAL A 92 -19.56 -4.99 -10.35
CA VAL A 92 -18.22 -4.45 -10.67
C VAL A 92 -17.21 -4.80 -9.59
N PHE A 93 -17.61 -4.72 -8.32
CA PHE A 93 -16.75 -4.94 -7.16
C PHE A 93 -16.12 -6.34 -7.14
N TYR A 94 -16.92 -7.40 -7.28
CA TYR A 94 -16.40 -8.77 -7.19
C TYR A 94 -15.47 -9.14 -8.35
N PRO A 95 -15.78 -8.83 -9.63
CA PRO A 95 -14.83 -9.02 -10.72
C PRO A 95 -13.55 -8.21 -10.54
N ALA A 96 -13.62 -7.00 -9.99
CA ALA A 96 -12.43 -6.20 -9.70
C ALA A 96 -11.54 -6.89 -8.66
N ILE A 97 -12.10 -7.42 -7.56
CA ILE A 97 -11.34 -8.19 -6.56
C ILE A 97 -10.67 -9.41 -7.20
N ILE A 98 -11.43 -10.19 -7.99
CA ILE A 98 -10.90 -11.37 -8.69
C ILE A 98 -9.76 -10.94 -9.63
N GLY A 99 -9.94 -9.85 -10.38
CA GLY A 99 -8.92 -9.30 -11.27
C GLY A 99 -7.64 -8.93 -10.51
N TRP A 100 -7.75 -8.23 -9.38
CA TRP A 100 -6.61 -7.88 -8.53
C TRP A 100 -5.89 -9.10 -7.94
N VAL A 101 -6.64 -10.11 -7.51
CA VAL A 101 -6.07 -11.38 -6.99
C VAL A 101 -5.34 -12.13 -8.11
N LEU A 102 -5.97 -12.30 -9.27
CA LEU A 102 -5.36 -12.99 -10.41
C LEU A 102 -4.11 -12.26 -10.91
N MET A 103 -4.16 -10.92 -10.98
CA MET A 103 -3.01 -10.11 -11.36
C MET A 103 -1.86 -10.26 -10.35
N SER A 104 -2.16 -10.28 -9.06
CA SER A 104 -1.16 -10.48 -8.00
C SER A 104 -0.50 -11.87 -8.09
N ILE A 105 -1.30 -12.91 -8.33
CA ILE A 105 -0.79 -14.28 -8.53
C ILE A 105 0.10 -14.34 -9.77
N TRP A 106 -0.32 -13.71 -10.88
CA TRP A 106 0.45 -13.68 -12.11
C TRP A 106 1.81 -12.99 -11.92
N ILE A 107 1.84 -11.82 -11.27
CA ILE A 107 3.08 -11.10 -10.94
C ILE A 107 3.97 -11.95 -10.01
N MET A 108 3.38 -12.62 -9.02
CA MET A 108 4.13 -13.53 -8.13
C MET A 108 4.79 -14.68 -8.90
N GLN A 109 4.05 -15.32 -9.83
CA GLN A 109 4.60 -16.39 -10.66
C GLN A 109 5.79 -15.91 -11.49
N LEU A 110 5.69 -14.74 -12.13
CA LEU A 110 6.79 -14.15 -12.90
C LEU A 110 8.04 -13.93 -12.01
N ARG A 111 7.86 -13.34 -10.82
CA ARG A 111 8.97 -13.11 -9.88
C ARG A 111 9.63 -14.40 -9.42
N LEU A 112 8.86 -15.45 -9.14
CA LEU A 112 9.41 -16.75 -8.74
C LEU A 112 10.21 -17.41 -9.86
N ARG A 113 9.73 -17.33 -11.12
CA ARG A 113 10.44 -17.86 -12.29
C ARG A 113 11.78 -17.15 -12.47
N ILE A 114 11.80 -15.81 -12.43
CA ILE A 114 13.02 -15.01 -12.53
C ILE A 114 14.04 -15.42 -11.45
N ARG A 115 13.60 -15.47 -10.19
CA ARG A 115 14.48 -15.89 -9.06
C ARG A 115 15.04 -17.30 -9.24
N LYS A 116 14.26 -18.23 -9.79
CA LYS A 116 14.71 -19.61 -10.04
C LYS A 116 15.81 -19.66 -11.11
N ILE A 117 15.67 -18.87 -12.18
CA ILE A 117 16.68 -18.74 -13.23
C ILE A 117 17.96 -18.12 -12.67
N GLN A 118 17.84 -17.02 -11.92
CA GLN A 118 18.98 -16.32 -11.32
C GLN A 118 19.78 -17.21 -10.36
N ARG A 119 19.08 -18.00 -9.53
CA ARG A 119 19.72 -19.00 -8.65
C ARG A 119 20.48 -20.06 -9.44
N ARG A 120 19.92 -20.56 -10.55
CA ARG A 120 20.60 -21.53 -11.43
C ARG A 120 21.86 -20.94 -12.06
N LEU A 121 21.78 -19.70 -12.57
CA LEU A 121 22.92 -18.99 -13.15
C LEU A 121 24.03 -18.75 -12.12
N ASN A 122 23.68 -18.34 -10.90
CA ASN A 122 24.66 -18.15 -9.83
C ASN A 122 25.31 -19.48 -9.43
N ASN A 123 24.54 -20.55 -9.27
CA ASN A 123 25.10 -21.87 -8.96
C ASN A 123 26.02 -22.37 -10.08
N PHE A 124 25.67 -22.15 -11.34
CA PHE A 124 26.51 -22.51 -12.48
C PHE A 124 27.86 -21.78 -12.46
N LYS A 125 27.84 -20.46 -12.24
CA LYS A 125 29.05 -19.63 -12.08
C LYS A 125 29.95 -20.10 -10.92
N LEU A 126 29.35 -20.62 -9.85
CA LEU A 126 30.10 -21.08 -8.67
C LEU A 126 30.70 -22.49 -8.83
N HIS A 127 30.17 -23.35 -9.71
CA HIS A 127 30.49 -24.80 -9.71
C HIS A 127 31.02 -25.36 -11.05
N GLY A 128 31.04 -24.60 -12.16
CA GLY A 128 31.59 -25.16 -13.41
C GLY A 128 31.36 -24.36 -14.68
N GLY A 129 32.09 -23.27 -14.85
CA GLY A 129 32.35 -22.63 -16.14
C GLY A 129 33.60 -21.78 -16.02
N LEU A 130 34.53 -21.91 -16.97
CA LEU A 130 35.79 -21.15 -17.11
C LEU A 130 35.65 -19.68 -16.67
#